data_AF-A0A382AVW2-F1
#
_entry.id   AF-A0A382AVW2-F1
#
_cell.length_a   1.000
_cell.length_b   1.000
_cell.length_c   1.000
_cell.angle_alpha   90.00
_cell.angle_beta   90.00
_cell.angle_gamma   90.00
#
_symmetry.space_group_name_H-M   'P 1'
#
loop_
_entity.id
_entity.type
_entity.pdbx_description
1 polymer ?
#
loop_
_entity_poly.entity_id
_entity_poly.type
_entity_poly.pdbx_seq_one_letter_code
_entity_poly.pdbx_strand_id
1 'polypeptide(L)'
;RNYLAHEDTIADNATVDELFMATCDRIDHCLTQLKNIPDERLYQSRSVGRDQLPSTVIGLLFHAAEHTTMHVGQIRTTLKVIRGTP
;
A
#
# COMPACT_ATOMS: atom_id res chain seq x y z
N ARG A 1 -12.51 -9.11 10.18
CA ARG A 1 -11.74 -10.33 10.50
C ARG A 1 -11.32 -11.14 9.26
N ASN A 2 -11.79 -10.82 8.04
CA ASN A 2 -11.55 -11.62 6.83
C ASN A 2 -10.86 -10.82 5.68
N TYR A 3 -10.01 -9.85 5.99
CA TYR A 3 -9.38 -9.01 4.95
C TYR A 3 -8.10 -9.64 4.37
N LEU A 4 -7.42 -10.50 5.14
CA LEU A 4 -6.19 -11.19 4.72
C LEU A 4 -6.46 -12.54 4.04
N ALA A 5 -7.68 -13.09 4.09
CA ALA A 5 -7.97 -14.40 3.50
C ALA A 5 -7.93 -14.41 1.96
N HIS A 6 -7.78 -13.23 1.35
CA HIS A 6 -7.66 -13.07 -0.09
C HIS A 6 -6.25 -12.65 -0.53
N GLU A 7 -5.27 -12.56 0.38
CA GLU A 7 -3.88 -12.26 0.00
C GLU A 7 -3.32 -13.34 -0.94
N ASP A 8 -3.56 -14.61 -0.62
CA ASP A 8 -3.04 -15.75 -1.38
C ASP A 8 -3.71 -15.88 -2.77
N THR A 9 -4.90 -15.31 -2.97
CA THR A 9 -5.67 -15.47 -4.22
C THR A 9 -5.22 -14.57 -5.36
N ILE A 10 -4.45 -13.51 -5.09
CA ILE A 10 -4.05 -12.54 -6.12
C ILE A 10 -2.88 -13.07 -6.97
N ALA A 11 -2.03 -13.94 -6.42
CA ALA A 11 -0.75 -14.27 -7.03
C ALA A 11 -0.73 -15.59 -7.84
N ASP A 12 -1.70 -16.49 -7.66
CA ASP A 12 -1.52 -17.88 -8.11
C ASP A 12 -1.58 -18.10 -9.63
N ASN A 13 -2.02 -17.12 -10.44
CA ASN A 13 -2.02 -17.22 -11.92
C ASN A 13 -1.99 -15.85 -12.64
N ALA A 14 -1.59 -14.77 -11.98
CA ALA A 14 -1.60 -13.44 -12.58
C ALA A 14 -0.33 -13.18 -13.41
N THR A 15 -0.50 -12.56 -14.58
CA THR A 15 0.58 -12.03 -15.39
C THR A 15 1.19 -10.77 -14.77
N VAL A 16 2.40 -10.41 -15.19
CA VAL A 16 3.06 -9.17 -14.74
C VAL A 16 2.21 -7.93 -15.06
N ASP A 17 1.59 -7.90 -16.25
CA ASP A 17 0.76 -6.79 -16.68
C ASP A 17 -0.52 -6.68 -15.83
N GLU A 18 -1.16 -7.80 -15.49
CA GLU A 18 -2.33 -7.82 -14.60
C GLU A 18 -1.97 -7.30 -13.20
N LEU A 19 -0.83 -7.73 -12.64
CA LEU A 19 -0.36 -7.25 -11.34
C LEU A 19 -0.01 -5.75 -11.37
N PHE A 20 0.59 -5.27 -12.46
CA PHE A 20 0.91 -3.86 -12.64
C PHE A 20 -0.36 -3.01 -12.73
N MET A 21 -1.32 -3.40 -13.57
CA MET A 21 -2.59 -2.71 -13.71
C MET A 21 -3.38 -2.71 -12.39
N ALA A 22 -3.46 -3.84 -11.69
CA ALA A 22 -4.11 -3.91 -10.38
C ALA A 22 -3.45 -2.98 -9.34
N THR A 23 -2.13 -2.81 -9.41
CA THR A 23 -1.40 -1.86 -8.55
C THR A 23 -1.76 -0.42 -8.89
N CYS A 24 -1.79 -0.05 -10.17
CA CYS A 24 -2.21 1.28 -10.61
C CYS A 24 -3.65 1.61 -10.17
N ASP A 25 -4.58 0.70 -10.43
CA ASP A 25 -5.99 0.85 -10.05
C ASP A 25 -6.14 1.02 -8.53
N ARG A 26 -5.36 0.28 -7.74
CA ARG A 26 -5.36 0.39 -6.29
C ARG A 26 -4.83 1.73 -5.80
N ILE A 27 -3.76 2.24 -6.41
CA ILE A 27 -3.22 3.57 -6.11
C ILE A 27 -4.26 4.65 -6.42
N ASP A 28 -4.91 4.58 -7.58
CA ASP A 28 -5.95 5.55 -7.98
C ASP A 28 -7.15 5.53 -7.05
N HIS A 29 -7.58 4.34 -6.61
CA HIS A 29 -8.61 4.19 -5.59
C HIS A 29 -8.19 4.86 -4.27
N CYS A 30 -6.97 4.61 -3.79
CA CYS A 30 -6.45 5.23 -2.56
C CYS A 30 -6.36 6.76 -2.68
N LEU A 31 -5.91 7.29 -3.82
CA LEU A 31 -5.84 8.73 -4.07
C LEU A 31 -7.23 9.36 -4.13
N THR A 32 -8.21 8.67 -4.72
CA THR A 32 -9.61 9.09 -4.73
C THR A 32 -10.18 9.14 -3.32
N GLN A 33 -9.89 8.14 -2.48
CA GLN A 33 -10.30 8.16 -1.08
C GLN A 33 -9.65 9.33 -0.34
N LEU A 34 -8.33 9.52 -0.47
CA LEU A 34 -7.59 10.61 0.17
C LEU A 34 -8.22 11.99 -0.12
N LYS A 35 -8.54 12.27 -1.38
CA LYS A 35 -9.16 13.54 -1.82
C LYS A 35 -10.52 13.83 -1.16
N ASN A 36 -11.21 12.80 -0.70
CA ASN A 36 -12.55 12.89 -0.12
C ASN A 36 -12.56 12.76 1.42
N ILE A 37 -11.40 12.70 2.07
CA ILE A 37 -11.30 12.70 3.54
C ILE A 37 -11.42 14.15 4.03
N PRO A 38 -12.43 14.50 4.84
CA PRO A 38 -12.51 15.82 5.48
C PRO A 38 -11.33 16.06 6.42
N ASP A 39 -10.86 17.30 6.48
CA ASP A 39 -9.71 17.72 7.29
C ASP A 39 -9.89 17.39 8.78
N GLU A 40 -11.11 17.50 9.30
CA GLU A 40 -11.41 17.20 10.71
C GLU A 40 -11.22 15.71 11.04
N ARG A 41 -11.28 14.84 10.04
CA ARG A 41 -11.03 13.40 10.23
C ARG A 41 -9.56 13.05 10.30
N LEU A 42 -8.67 13.89 9.78
CA LEU A 42 -7.23 13.59 9.70
C LEU A 42 -6.62 13.32 11.08
N TYR A 43 -7.05 14.04 12.10
CA TYR A 43 -6.53 13.92 13.46
C TYR A 43 -7.29 12.91 14.34
N GLN A 44 -8.31 12.24 13.81
CA GLN A 44 -9.06 11.23 14.56
C GLN A 44 -8.17 10.01 14.86
N SER A 45 -8.21 9.55 16.11
CA SER A 45 -7.48 8.36 16.56
C SER A 45 -7.93 7.10 15.82
N ARG A 46 -6.95 6.26 15.46
CA ARG A 46 -7.14 4.96 14.83
C ARG A 46 -6.15 3.96 15.43
N SER A 47 -6.65 2.82 15.89
CA SER A 47 -5.79 1.71 16.32
C SER A 47 -5.46 0.80 15.13
N VAL A 48 -4.24 0.24 15.12
CA VAL A 48 -3.78 -0.69 14.09
C VAL A 48 -3.13 -1.94 14.67
N GLY A 49 -3.17 -3.02 13.90
CA GLY A 49 -2.61 -4.30 14.28
C GLY A 49 -3.39 -5.02 15.39
N ARG A 50 -2.90 -6.21 15.75
CA ARG A 50 -3.52 -7.03 16.82
C ARG A 50 -3.36 -6.40 18.20
N ASP A 51 -2.26 -5.69 18.41
CA ASP A 51 -1.93 -5.02 19.68
C ASP A 51 -2.59 -3.64 19.82
N GLN A 52 -3.44 -3.24 18.86
CA GLN A 52 -4.15 -1.97 18.83
C GLN A 52 -3.23 -0.75 19.05
N LEU A 53 -2.07 -0.74 18.38
CA LEU A 53 -1.12 0.35 18.49
C LEU A 53 -1.81 1.67 18.09
N PRO A 54 -1.64 2.74 18.89
CA PRO A 54 -2.31 4.00 18.64
C PRO A 54 -1.73 4.69 17.40
N SER A 55 -2.60 5.25 16.58
CA SER A 55 -2.29 6.07 15.42
C SER A 55 -3.41 7.09 15.18
N THR A 56 -3.34 7.82 14.07
CA THR A 56 -4.37 8.74 13.57
C THR A 56 -4.63 8.47 12.10
N VAL A 57 -5.73 9.00 11.55
CA VAL A 57 -6.01 8.86 10.10
C VAL A 57 -4.84 9.39 9.26
N ILE A 58 -4.33 10.58 9.57
CA ILE A 58 -3.17 11.15 8.86
C ILE A 58 -1.90 10.32 9.04
N GLY A 59 -1.65 9.78 10.24
CA GLY A 59 -0.52 8.89 10.48
C GLY A 59 -0.57 7.64 9.60
N LEU A 60 -1.75 7.04 9.43
CA LEU A 60 -1.94 5.87 8.56
C LEU A 60 -1.83 6.20 7.07
N LEU A 61 -2.30 7.38 6.65
CA LEU A 61 -2.14 7.83 5.26
C LEU A 61 -0.66 8.02 4.90
N PHE A 62 0.11 8.67 5.78
CA PHE A 62 1.55 8.82 5.59
C PHE A 62 2.27 7.47 5.59
N HIS A 63 1.94 6.59 6.53
CA HIS A 63 2.51 5.25 6.61
C HIS A 63 2.25 4.44 5.32
N ALA A 64 1.04 4.49 4.77
CA ALA A 64 0.72 3.81 3.50
C ALA A 64 1.55 4.37 2.32
N ALA A 65 1.73 5.70 2.25
CA ALA A 65 2.55 6.34 1.23
C ALA A 65 4.04 5.97 1.35
N GLU A 66 4.56 5.93 2.59
CA GLU A 66 5.93 5.48 2.89
C GLU A 66 6.12 4.03 2.48
N HIS A 67 5.23 3.12 2.89
CA HIS A 67 5.29 1.71 2.50
C HIS A 67 5.30 1.52 0.98
N THR A 68 4.43 2.23 0.28
CA THR A 68 4.38 2.19 -1.19
C THR A 68 5.73 2.59 -1.79
N THR A 69 6.32 3.69 -1.30
CA THR A 69 7.63 4.19 -1.75
C THR A 69 8.76 3.20 -1.45
N MET A 70 8.75 2.60 -0.25
CA MET A 70 9.75 1.60 0.14
C MET A 70 9.69 0.36 -0.77
N HIS A 71 8.50 -0.14 -1.09
CA HIS A 71 8.35 -1.28 -2.00
C HIS A 71 8.83 -0.97 -3.43
N VAL A 72 8.55 0.21 -3.96
CA VAL A 72 9.11 0.65 -5.25
C VAL A 72 10.64 0.68 -5.20
N GLY A 73 11.21 1.16 -4.09
CA GLY A 73 12.66 1.14 -3.85
C GLY A 73 13.25 -0.27 -3.86
N GLN A 74 12.57 -1.23 -3.24
CA GLN A 74 12.95 -2.66 -3.27
C GLN A 74 12.92 -3.21 -4.69
N ILE A 75 11.84 -3.00 -5.45
CA ILE A 75 11.72 -3.43 -6.86
C ILE A 75 12.87 -2.87 -7.69
N ARG A 76 13.14 -1.57 -7.60
CA ARG A 76 14.20 -0.90 -8.33
C ARG A 76 15.58 -1.46 -7.98
N THR A 77 15.83 -1.70 -6.70
CA THR A 77 17.11 -2.26 -6.22
C THR A 77 17.31 -3.68 -6.74
N THR A 78 16.28 -4.52 -6.66
CA THR A 78 16.30 -5.88 -7.20
C THR A 78 16.59 -5.89 -8.71
N LEU A 79 15.96 -4.99 -9.48
CA LEU A 79 16.23 -4.85 -10.91
C LEU A 79 17.68 -4.48 -11.21
N LYS A 80 18.28 -3.57 -10.43
CA LYS A 80 19.70 -3.19 -10.56
C LYS A 80 20.61 -4.40 -10.34
N VAL A 81 20.36 -5.16 -9.28
CA VAL A 81 21.12 -6.37 -8.94
C VAL A 81 21.03 -7.41 -10.07
N ILE A 82 19.82 -7.70 -10.56
CA ILE A 82 19.61 -8.68 -11.65
C ILE A 82 20.30 -8.24 -12.94
N ARG A 83 20.29 -6.94 -13.26
CA ARG A 83 20.93 -6.39 -14.47
C ARG A 83 22.44 -6.19 -14.35
N GLY A 84 23.03 -6.46 -13.18
CA GLY A 84 24.45 -6.20 -12.92
C GLY A 84 24.84 -4.72 -13.08
N THR A 85 23.90 -3.80 -12.90
CA THR A 85 24.14 -2.36 -13.02
C THR A 85 24.27 -1.75 -11.62
N PRO A 86 25.34 -0.99 -11.31
CA PRO A 86 25.50 -0.35 -10.01
C PRO A 86 24.36 0.65 -9.68
#